data_AF-A0A519LEW9-F1
#
_entry.id   AF-A0A519LEW9-F1
#
_cell.length_a   1.000
_cell.length_b   1.000
_cell.length_c   1.000
_cell.angle_alpha   90.00
_cell.angle_beta   90.00
_cell.angle_gamma   90.00
#
_symmetry.space_group_name_H-M   'P 1'
#
loop_
_entity.id
_entity.type
_entity.pdbx_description
1 polymer ?
#
loop_
_entity_poly.entity_id
_entity_poly.type
_entity_poly.pdbx_seq_one_letter_code
_entity_poly.pdbx_strand_id
1 'polypeptide(L)'
;GATTFTFTPDPLQNFNREFTDYFVTGRKEDIGAFDTPKNPGQAIGWVTKVGPDFVELEVSDPATVLHNGDGLCYYDLHKELVGMAINVAEPVSARSVGQWRVYPKDPMDGFKDLRKGTEVNRNRDMDWVRTLEKKSSDRRIGLWAHLSETPAGFSLMLTDEDGNVGCADVEQPHQRATDAAKAEASLREQLGRFGATIFAVHDIALQLSEPWFVPASVLNALRRDALADLEDCRARNFARLQRAVPVEPPVPYPDDTLSFLGNVFNQKAHDFYVRHGVKVIDAAYEAHEEEGEVSLMITKHCVRFSMSLCPKQAKGVTGVQGTIKAEPLMLINGK
;
A
#
# COMPACT_ATOMS: atom_id res chain seq x y z
N GLY A 1 -14.92 13.28 7.09
CA GLY A 1 -13.79 12.69 7.85
C GLY A 1 -12.56 12.72 7.01
N ALA A 2 -11.43 13.14 7.58
CA ALA A 2 -10.16 13.28 6.88
C ALA A 2 -9.20 12.16 7.27
N THR A 3 -8.52 11.60 6.27
CA THR A 3 -7.45 10.60 6.46
C THR A 3 -6.10 11.26 6.26
N THR A 4 -5.21 11.11 7.23
CA THR A 4 -3.80 11.46 7.11
C THR A 4 -2.97 10.18 6.99
N PHE A 5 -1.87 10.25 6.26
CA PHE A 5 -0.94 9.14 6.05
C PHE A 5 0.39 9.45 6.72
N THR A 6 1.06 8.44 7.25
CA THR A 6 2.38 8.59 7.87
C THR A 6 3.53 8.31 6.90
N PHE A 7 3.20 7.96 5.65
CA PHE A 7 4.17 7.67 4.60
C PHE A 7 3.59 8.04 3.22
N THR A 8 4.48 8.23 2.24
CA THR A 8 4.11 8.41 0.83
C THR A 8 4.25 7.06 0.13
N PRO A 9 3.19 6.51 -0.50
CA PRO A 9 3.30 5.27 -1.26
C PRO A 9 4.35 5.36 -2.37
N ASP A 10 5.27 4.39 -2.40
CA ASP A 10 6.26 4.24 -3.47
C ASP A 10 6.23 2.78 -3.98
N PRO A 11 5.61 2.53 -5.14
CA PRO A 11 5.57 1.20 -5.74
C PRO A 11 6.95 0.62 -6.03
N LEU A 12 7.98 1.46 -6.20
CA LEU A 12 9.35 1.00 -6.47
C LEU A 12 9.99 0.32 -5.25
N GLN A 13 9.46 0.55 -4.04
CA GLN A 13 9.90 -0.13 -2.81
C GLN A 13 9.31 -1.54 -2.66
N ASN A 14 8.27 -1.87 -3.44
CA ASN A 14 7.66 -3.18 -3.39
C ASN A 14 8.49 -4.23 -4.13
N PHE A 15 8.31 -5.49 -3.72
CA PHE A 15 8.82 -6.61 -4.50
C PHE A 15 8.25 -6.54 -5.91
N ASN A 16 9.12 -6.33 -6.89
CA ASN A 16 8.81 -6.45 -8.30
C ASN A 16 9.98 -7.11 -9.01
N ARG A 17 9.73 -7.60 -10.22
CA ARG A 17 10.78 -8.13 -11.10
C ARG A 17 10.74 -7.29 -12.37
N GLU A 18 10.95 -6.00 -12.17
CA GLU A 18 10.75 -4.95 -13.16
C GLU A 18 9.28 -4.68 -13.48
N PHE A 19 8.99 -3.47 -13.93
CA PHE A 19 7.66 -3.06 -14.31
C PHE A 19 7.41 -3.35 -15.78
N THR A 20 6.24 -3.91 -16.08
CA THR A 20 5.80 -4.16 -17.44
C THR A 20 4.38 -3.62 -17.64
N ASP A 21 4.16 -2.99 -18.79
CA ASP A 21 2.83 -2.63 -19.27
C ASP A 21 2.16 -3.79 -20.04
N TYR A 22 2.78 -4.97 -20.01
CA TYR A 22 2.38 -6.17 -20.72
C TYR A 22 2.16 -5.86 -22.22
N PHE A 23 0.93 -5.70 -22.68
CA PHE A 23 0.68 -5.33 -24.08
C PHE A 23 -0.22 -4.10 -24.23
N VAL A 24 -0.31 -3.26 -23.20
CA VAL A 24 -1.14 -2.05 -23.24
C VAL A 24 -0.64 -1.07 -24.30
N THR A 25 0.67 -0.90 -24.46
CA THR A 25 1.26 0.00 -25.47
C THR A 25 1.81 -0.74 -26.71
N GLY A 26 1.51 -2.04 -26.84
CA GLY A 26 2.07 -2.91 -27.87
C GLY A 26 3.06 -3.93 -27.32
N ARG A 27 3.65 -4.74 -28.21
CA ARG A 27 4.59 -5.81 -27.83
C ARG A 27 6.02 -5.28 -27.74
N LYS A 28 6.65 -5.48 -26.59
CA LYS A 28 8.07 -5.22 -26.35
C LYS A 28 8.87 -6.54 -26.31
N GLU A 29 10.15 -6.47 -26.62
CA GLU A 29 11.06 -7.63 -26.66
C GLU A 29 11.44 -8.12 -25.26
N ASP A 30 11.55 -7.20 -24.31
CA ASP A 30 12.11 -7.34 -22.95
C ASP A 30 11.03 -7.48 -21.86
N ILE A 31 9.87 -8.03 -22.19
CA ILE A 31 8.73 -8.02 -21.29
C ILE A 31 8.82 -8.96 -20.08
N GLY A 32 9.74 -9.93 -20.15
CA GLY A 32 9.92 -10.94 -19.11
C GLY A 32 11.25 -10.75 -18.40
N ALA A 33 11.23 -10.82 -17.07
CA ALA A 33 12.43 -10.90 -16.25
C ALA A 33 12.92 -12.36 -16.19
N PHE A 34 13.61 -12.81 -17.25
CA PHE A 34 14.16 -14.17 -17.34
C PHE A 34 15.47 -14.34 -16.55
N ASP A 35 16.21 -13.25 -16.34
CA ASP A 35 17.54 -13.29 -15.73
C ASP A 35 17.50 -13.69 -14.26
N THR A 36 16.45 -13.31 -13.52
CA THR A 36 16.33 -13.69 -12.11
C THR A 36 14.89 -13.74 -11.60
N PRO A 37 14.53 -14.75 -10.77
CA PRO A 37 13.29 -14.75 -10.02
C PRO A 37 13.37 -13.89 -8.74
N LYS A 38 14.50 -13.23 -8.47
CA LYS A 38 14.70 -12.40 -7.27
C LYS A 38 14.25 -10.95 -7.54
N ASN A 39 14.08 -10.15 -6.48
CA ASN A 39 13.84 -8.71 -6.60
C ASN A 39 15.17 -7.99 -6.86
N PRO A 40 15.38 -7.39 -8.04
CA PRO A 40 16.60 -6.63 -8.34
C PRO A 40 16.63 -5.26 -7.65
N GLY A 41 15.52 -4.81 -7.05
CA GLY A 41 15.46 -3.52 -6.36
C GLY A 41 15.64 -2.32 -7.28
N GLN A 42 16.00 -1.19 -6.69
CA GLN A 42 16.26 0.06 -7.41
C GLN A 42 17.76 0.33 -7.49
N ALA A 43 18.27 0.72 -8.66
CA ALA A 43 19.65 1.18 -8.80
C ALA A 43 19.86 2.43 -7.94
N ILE A 44 20.82 2.36 -7.02
CA ILE A 44 21.11 3.47 -6.09
C ILE A 44 22.47 4.11 -6.35
N GLY A 45 23.40 3.43 -7.01
CA GLY A 45 24.76 3.94 -7.20
C GLY A 45 25.77 2.89 -7.57
N TRP A 46 27.04 3.16 -7.25
CA TRP A 46 28.18 2.38 -7.74
C TRP A 46 29.19 2.12 -6.64
N VAL A 47 29.86 0.96 -6.70
CA VAL A 47 31.00 0.67 -5.83
C VAL A 47 32.18 1.58 -6.19
N THR A 48 32.71 2.31 -5.22
CA THR A 48 33.92 3.13 -5.38
C THR A 48 35.17 2.43 -4.87
N LYS A 49 35.02 1.56 -3.85
CA LYS A 49 36.11 0.79 -3.25
C LYS A 49 35.60 -0.49 -2.61
N VAL A 50 36.41 -1.55 -2.68
CA VAL A 50 36.21 -2.79 -1.93
C VAL A 50 37.34 -2.93 -0.92
N GLY A 51 36.99 -3.06 0.36
CA GLY A 51 37.91 -3.30 1.47
C GLY A 51 37.89 -4.77 1.91
N PRO A 52 38.63 -5.10 3.00
CA PRO A 52 38.67 -6.47 3.53
C PRO A 52 37.33 -6.91 4.14
N ASP A 53 36.57 -5.99 4.74
CA ASP A 53 35.32 -6.22 5.45
C ASP A 53 34.23 -5.18 5.13
N PHE A 54 34.51 -4.26 4.20
CA PHE A 54 33.61 -3.16 3.83
C PHE A 54 33.56 -2.93 2.33
N VAL A 55 32.52 -2.22 1.91
CA VAL A 55 32.37 -1.69 0.55
C VAL A 55 32.07 -0.19 0.65
N GLU A 56 32.76 0.63 -0.13
CA GLU A 56 32.38 2.04 -0.30
C GLU A 56 31.57 2.20 -1.57
N LEU A 57 30.49 2.97 -1.47
CA LEU A 57 29.51 3.24 -2.50
C LEU A 57 29.38 4.74 -2.71
N GLU A 58 29.12 5.15 -3.94
CA GLU A 58 28.67 6.49 -4.28
C GLU A 58 27.24 6.38 -4.84
N VAL A 59 26.28 7.03 -4.17
CA VAL A 59 24.88 7.04 -4.60
C VAL A 59 24.66 8.07 -5.71
N SER A 60 23.78 7.73 -6.64
CA SER A 60 23.48 8.59 -7.80
C SER A 60 22.58 9.78 -7.43
N ASP A 61 21.70 9.61 -6.44
CA ASP A 61 20.92 10.68 -5.84
C ASP A 61 21.48 11.03 -4.45
N PRO A 62 21.99 12.26 -4.23
CA PRO A 62 22.43 12.73 -2.92
C PRO A 62 21.40 12.63 -1.80
N ALA A 63 20.11 12.56 -2.12
CA ALA A 63 19.03 12.35 -1.15
C ALA A 63 18.90 10.89 -0.68
N THR A 64 19.59 9.95 -1.34
CA THR A 64 19.57 8.52 -0.95
C THR A 64 20.30 8.32 0.37
N VAL A 65 19.58 7.82 1.37
CA VAL A 65 20.11 7.49 2.69
C VAL A 65 20.11 5.98 2.89
N LEU A 66 21.28 5.42 3.22
CA LEU A 66 21.41 4.01 3.58
C LEU A 66 21.27 3.83 5.10
N HIS A 67 20.63 2.72 5.49
CA HIS A 67 20.32 2.40 6.86
C HIS A 67 20.89 1.04 7.24
N ASN A 68 21.20 0.88 8.53
CA ASN A 68 21.60 -0.41 9.08
C ASN A 68 20.51 -1.46 8.85
N GLY A 69 20.89 -2.59 8.26
CA GLY A 69 20.00 -3.70 7.94
C GLY A 69 19.44 -3.69 6.51
N ASP A 70 19.76 -2.68 5.68
CA ASP A 70 19.32 -2.65 4.29
C ASP A 70 19.74 -3.91 3.51
N GLY A 71 18.93 -4.26 2.52
CA GLY A 71 19.28 -5.23 1.49
C GLY A 71 19.80 -4.51 0.26
N LEU A 72 21.07 -4.73 -0.05
CA LEU A 72 21.66 -4.37 -1.32
C LEU A 72 21.76 -5.60 -2.21
N CYS A 73 21.89 -5.37 -3.52
CA CYS A 73 22.19 -6.42 -4.48
C CYS A 73 22.88 -5.84 -5.71
N TYR A 74 23.52 -6.70 -6.48
CA TYR A 74 24.18 -6.34 -7.74
C TYR A 74 24.19 -7.56 -8.66
N TYR A 75 24.46 -7.33 -9.94
CA TYR A 75 24.65 -8.40 -10.92
C TYR A 75 26.14 -8.77 -11.03
N ASP A 76 26.45 -10.06 -10.95
CA ASP A 76 27.81 -10.56 -11.23
C ASP A 76 28.12 -10.51 -12.74
N LEU A 77 29.32 -10.94 -13.15
CA LEU A 77 29.70 -10.94 -14.57
C LEU A 77 28.86 -11.89 -15.43
N HIS A 78 28.13 -12.82 -14.82
CA HIS A 78 27.24 -13.76 -15.49
C HIS A 78 25.78 -13.29 -15.49
N LYS A 79 25.52 -12.04 -15.05
CA LYS A 79 24.17 -11.46 -14.86
C LYS A 79 23.34 -12.20 -13.81
N GLU A 80 23.96 -12.87 -12.86
CA GLU A 80 23.25 -13.43 -11.71
C GLU A 80 23.11 -12.38 -10.61
N LEU A 81 21.89 -12.23 -10.07
CA LEU A 81 21.65 -11.30 -8.98
C LEU A 81 22.20 -11.85 -7.65
N VAL A 82 23.23 -11.18 -7.13
CA VAL A 82 23.89 -11.44 -5.84
C VAL A 82 23.34 -10.48 -4.78
N GLY A 83 22.90 -11.03 -3.65
CA GLY A 83 22.43 -10.23 -2.51
C GLY A 83 23.58 -9.88 -1.57
N MET A 84 23.54 -8.66 -1.01
CA MET A 84 24.49 -8.15 -0.03
C MET A 84 23.69 -7.43 1.07
N ALA A 85 23.20 -8.20 2.05
CA ALA A 85 22.59 -7.61 3.24
C ALA A 85 23.66 -6.88 4.05
N ILE A 86 23.38 -5.66 4.49
CA ILE A 86 24.36 -4.86 5.25
C ILE A 86 23.95 -4.78 6.72
N ASN A 87 24.92 -4.96 7.61
CA ASN A 87 24.72 -4.76 9.05
C ASN A 87 24.83 -3.28 9.43
N VAL A 88 25.77 -2.57 8.78
CA VAL A 88 26.11 -1.18 9.10
C VAL A 88 26.23 -0.37 7.82
N ALA A 89 25.69 0.85 7.82
CA ALA A 89 25.89 1.89 6.82
C ALA A 89 26.33 3.18 7.51
N GLU A 90 27.45 3.75 7.09
CA GLU A 90 27.98 5.01 7.61
C GLU A 90 28.49 5.89 6.46
N PRO A 91 28.45 7.23 6.57
CA PRO A 91 29.08 8.08 5.57
C PRO A 91 30.59 7.87 5.57
N VAL A 92 31.24 7.88 4.40
CA VAL A 92 32.70 7.66 4.28
C VAL A 92 33.50 8.68 5.10
N SER A 93 32.97 9.90 5.25
CA SER A 93 33.48 10.93 6.15
C SER A 93 32.36 11.85 6.60
N ALA A 94 32.58 12.62 7.68
CA ALA A 94 31.60 13.58 8.20
C ALA A 94 31.22 14.70 7.20
N ARG A 95 31.99 14.88 6.11
CA ARG A 95 31.70 15.86 5.05
C ARG A 95 31.23 15.21 3.75
N SER A 96 31.19 13.89 3.69
CA SER A 96 30.77 13.17 2.50
C SER A 96 29.27 13.33 2.30
N VAL A 97 28.90 13.71 1.09
CA VAL A 97 27.50 13.73 0.63
C VAL A 97 27.37 12.64 -0.42
N GLY A 98 26.45 11.70 -0.22
CA GLY A 98 26.22 10.60 -1.15
C GLY A 98 27.33 9.53 -1.21
N GLN A 99 28.31 9.53 -0.30
CA GLN A 99 29.31 8.47 -0.21
C GLN A 99 29.16 7.70 1.08
N TRP A 100 28.99 6.39 0.97
CA TRP A 100 28.69 5.49 2.07
C TRP A 100 29.73 4.39 2.17
N ARG A 101 30.17 4.06 3.38
CA ARG A 101 30.84 2.81 3.69
C ARG A 101 29.81 1.87 4.31
N VAL A 102 29.67 0.68 3.74
CA VAL A 102 28.77 -0.35 4.23
C VAL A 102 29.55 -1.60 4.62
N TYR A 103 29.07 -2.28 5.66
CA TYR A 103 29.64 -3.51 6.17
C TYR A 103 28.63 -4.64 5.96
N PRO A 104 28.88 -5.53 4.99
CA PRO A 104 27.99 -6.65 4.73
C PRO A 104 27.87 -7.60 5.93
N LYS A 105 26.77 -8.34 5.96
CA LYS A 105 26.55 -9.40 6.96
C LYS A 105 27.45 -10.62 6.70
N ASP A 106 27.59 -10.99 5.44
CA ASP A 106 28.35 -12.16 5.01
C ASP A 106 29.80 -11.77 4.67
N PRO A 107 30.77 -12.69 4.76
CA PRO A 107 32.17 -12.41 4.45
C PRO A 107 32.40 -11.97 3.00
N MET A 108 33.41 -11.12 2.78
CA MET A 108 33.67 -10.49 1.47
C MET A 108 34.06 -11.46 0.35
N ASP A 109 34.58 -12.64 0.69
CA ASP A 109 34.94 -13.70 -0.27
C ASP A 109 33.73 -14.32 -0.96
N GLY A 110 32.53 -14.23 -0.35
CA GLY A 110 31.27 -14.69 -0.92
C GLY A 110 30.67 -13.75 -1.98
N PHE A 111 31.15 -12.50 -2.08
CA PHE A 111 30.63 -11.51 -3.04
C PHE A 111 31.38 -11.59 -4.37
N LYS A 112 31.01 -12.60 -5.17
CA LYS A 112 31.59 -12.86 -6.48
C LYS A 112 31.53 -11.63 -7.40
N ASP A 113 32.65 -11.34 -8.05
CA ASP A 113 32.83 -10.25 -9.03
C ASP A 113 32.58 -8.82 -8.51
N LEU A 114 32.32 -8.63 -7.21
CA LEU A 114 32.15 -7.31 -6.62
C LEU A 114 33.45 -6.50 -6.70
N ARG A 115 33.40 -5.38 -7.42
CA ARG A 115 34.57 -4.53 -7.68
C ARG A 115 34.17 -3.08 -7.89
N LYS A 116 35.17 -2.17 -7.87
CA LYS A 116 34.96 -0.78 -8.25
C LYS A 116 34.26 -0.66 -9.62
N GLY A 117 33.25 0.20 -9.70
CA GLY A 117 32.42 0.42 -10.88
C GLY A 117 31.23 -0.52 -11.01
N THR A 118 31.04 -1.47 -10.09
CA THR A 118 29.83 -2.32 -10.07
C THR A 118 28.62 -1.49 -9.66
N GLU A 119 27.54 -1.55 -10.44
CA GLU A 119 26.26 -0.94 -10.08
C GLU A 119 25.66 -1.68 -8.88
N VAL A 120 25.12 -0.93 -7.92
CA VAL A 120 24.49 -1.47 -6.72
C VAL A 120 23.06 -1.00 -6.67
N ASN A 121 22.19 -1.96 -6.39
CA ASN A 121 20.77 -1.75 -6.20
C ASN A 121 20.39 -1.96 -4.73
N ARG A 122 19.30 -1.32 -4.30
CA ARG A 122 18.66 -1.54 -3.00
C ARG A 122 17.35 -2.28 -3.22
N ASN A 123 17.27 -3.52 -2.73
CA ASN A 123 16.07 -4.35 -2.84
C ASN A 123 15.29 -4.48 -1.53
N ARG A 124 15.83 -3.91 -0.44
CA ARG A 124 15.13 -3.76 0.84
C ARG A 124 15.63 -2.51 1.56
N ASP A 125 14.74 -1.54 1.72
CA ASP A 125 14.95 -0.37 2.57
C ASP A 125 14.40 -0.65 3.97
N MET A 126 15.26 -0.68 4.99
CA MET A 126 14.82 -0.97 6.36
C MET A 126 14.04 0.17 7.02
N ASP A 127 14.25 1.42 6.62
CA ASP A 127 13.46 2.53 7.12
C ASP A 127 12.04 2.50 6.54
N TRP A 128 11.92 2.13 5.25
CA TRP A 128 10.63 1.86 4.63
C TRP A 128 9.87 0.74 5.35
N VAL A 129 10.52 -0.41 5.58
CA VAL A 129 9.91 -1.55 6.29
C VAL A 129 9.44 -1.14 7.68
N ARG A 130 10.29 -0.46 8.47
CA ARG A 130 9.95 0.01 9.82
C ARG A 130 8.85 1.07 9.82
N THR A 131 8.77 1.88 8.76
CA THR A 131 7.70 2.87 8.59
C THR A 131 6.36 2.16 8.34
N LEU A 132 6.34 1.12 7.51
CA LEU A 132 5.14 0.32 7.23
C LEU A 132 4.70 -0.57 8.39
N GLU A 133 5.61 -0.96 9.30
CA GLU A 133 5.28 -1.69 10.53
C GLU A 133 4.53 -0.81 11.55
N LYS A 134 4.60 0.52 11.41
CA LYS A 134 3.87 1.47 12.25
C LYS A 134 2.48 1.75 11.68
N LYS A 135 1.65 2.48 12.44
CA LYS A 135 0.36 2.97 11.97
C LYS A 135 0.55 3.80 10.69
N SER A 136 0.03 3.30 9.58
CA SER A 136 0.26 3.84 8.23
C SER A 136 -0.70 4.98 7.85
N SER A 137 -1.85 5.03 8.52
CA SER A 137 -2.86 6.09 8.34
C SER A 137 -3.69 6.32 9.59
N ASP A 138 -4.23 7.52 9.73
CA ASP A 138 -5.18 7.88 10.76
C ASP A 138 -6.36 8.62 10.13
N ARG A 139 -7.58 8.15 10.38
CA ARG A 139 -8.79 8.83 9.90
C ARG A 139 -9.55 9.41 11.08
N ARG A 140 -9.81 10.71 11.02
CA ARG A 140 -10.54 11.45 12.06
C ARG A 140 -11.75 12.18 11.50
N ILE A 141 -12.77 12.35 12.33
CA ILE A 141 -14.00 13.09 12.06
C ILE A 141 -13.90 14.44 12.76
N GLY A 142 -14.13 15.53 12.03
CA GLY A 142 -14.12 16.88 12.61
C GLY A 142 -15.19 17.03 13.70
N LEU A 143 -14.84 17.66 14.81
CA LEU A 143 -15.68 17.82 15.99
C LEU A 143 -15.63 19.26 16.52
N TRP A 144 -16.79 19.83 16.82
CA TRP A 144 -16.92 21.11 17.50
C TRP A 144 -17.53 20.87 18.88
N ALA A 145 -16.90 21.43 19.90
CA ALA A 145 -17.39 21.34 21.27
C ALA A 145 -17.95 22.69 21.73
N HIS A 146 -19.12 22.69 22.34
CA HIS A 146 -19.75 23.87 22.91
C HIS A 146 -20.09 23.61 24.36
N LEU A 147 -19.39 24.29 25.28
CA LEU A 147 -19.70 24.24 26.70
C LEU A 147 -20.53 25.47 27.08
N SER A 148 -21.66 25.24 27.74
CA SER A 148 -22.54 26.28 28.26
C SER A 148 -22.90 26.03 29.72
N GLU A 149 -23.25 27.08 30.44
CA GLU A 149 -23.79 26.98 31.79
C GLU A 149 -25.29 26.65 31.76
N THR A 150 -25.73 25.82 32.70
CA THR A 150 -27.14 25.58 33.02
C THR A 150 -27.44 26.12 34.41
N PRO A 151 -28.71 26.29 34.84
CA PRO A 151 -29.02 26.79 36.18
C PRO A 151 -28.41 25.98 37.34
N ALA A 152 -28.15 24.68 37.13
CA ALA A 152 -27.60 23.76 38.14
C ALA A 152 -26.17 23.28 37.85
N GLY A 153 -25.58 23.66 36.70
CA GLY A 153 -24.22 23.25 36.35
C GLY A 153 -23.85 23.59 34.91
N PHE A 154 -23.49 22.59 34.11
CA PHE A 154 -22.94 22.77 32.77
C PHE A 154 -23.50 21.76 31.76
N SER A 155 -23.60 22.19 30.51
CA SER A 155 -23.98 21.36 29.36
C SER A 155 -22.87 21.37 28.32
N LEU A 156 -22.49 20.19 27.84
CA LEU A 156 -21.56 20.03 26.73
C LEU A 156 -22.33 19.46 25.54
N MET A 157 -22.33 20.24 24.45
CA MET A 157 -22.82 19.80 23.15
C MET A 157 -21.62 19.54 22.24
N LEU A 158 -21.63 18.39 21.58
CA LEU A 158 -20.66 17.99 20.56
C LEU A 158 -21.37 17.91 19.22
N THR A 159 -20.82 18.55 18.20
CA THR A 159 -21.33 18.47 16.82
C THR A 159 -20.22 17.94 15.92
N ASP A 160 -20.51 16.93 15.11
CA ASP A 160 -19.57 16.44 14.12
C ASP A 160 -19.75 17.06 12.73
N GLU A 161 -18.79 16.84 11.85
CA GLU A 161 -18.78 17.40 10.48
C GLU A 161 -19.90 16.88 9.57
N ASP A 162 -20.55 15.77 9.94
CA ASP A 162 -21.70 15.22 9.22
C ASP A 162 -23.02 15.81 9.78
N GLY A 163 -22.95 16.68 10.80
CA GLY A 163 -24.08 17.36 11.42
C GLY A 163 -24.77 16.59 12.54
N ASN A 164 -24.20 15.47 13.02
CA ASN A 164 -24.76 14.78 14.17
C ASN A 164 -24.38 15.51 15.46
N VAL A 165 -25.28 15.44 16.43
CA VAL A 165 -25.14 16.12 17.72
C VAL A 165 -25.29 15.11 18.85
N GLY A 166 -24.43 15.23 19.85
CA GLY A 166 -24.56 14.56 21.14
C GLY A 166 -24.43 15.58 22.27
N CYS A 167 -25.21 15.38 23.33
CA CYS A 167 -25.25 16.29 24.47
C CYS A 167 -25.13 15.53 25.79
N ALA A 168 -24.52 16.17 26.78
CA ALA A 168 -24.64 15.74 28.16
C ALA A 168 -24.67 16.94 29.09
N ASP A 169 -25.34 16.76 30.23
CA ASP A 169 -25.45 17.75 31.29
C ASP A 169 -24.85 17.21 32.58
N VAL A 170 -24.32 18.11 33.41
CA VAL A 170 -23.84 17.77 34.75
C VAL A 170 -24.26 18.83 35.75
N GLU A 171 -24.77 18.37 36.89
CA GLU A 171 -24.99 19.22 38.06
C GLU A 171 -23.65 19.46 38.75
N GLN A 172 -23.24 20.73 38.82
CA GLN A 172 -21.98 21.15 39.41
C GLN A 172 -22.12 22.60 39.88
N PRO A 173 -21.93 22.90 41.17
CA PRO A 173 -22.02 24.27 41.65
C PRO A 173 -21.07 25.21 40.91
N HIS A 174 -21.59 26.37 40.49
CA HIS A 174 -20.81 27.42 39.84
C HIS A 174 -19.86 28.07 40.85
N GLN A 175 -18.58 27.77 40.74
CA GLN A 175 -17.52 28.34 41.58
C GLN A 175 -16.63 29.22 40.72
N ARG A 176 -16.53 30.51 41.04
CA ARG A 176 -15.65 31.43 40.30
C ARG A 176 -14.20 30.98 40.47
N ALA A 177 -13.46 30.97 39.37
CA ALA A 177 -12.03 30.74 39.41
C ALA A 177 -11.29 31.97 39.96
N THR A 178 -10.20 31.73 40.68
CA THR A 178 -9.31 32.79 41.19
C THR A 178 -8.51 33.45 40.08
N ASP A 179 -8.24 32.73 38.99
CA ASP A 179 -7.54 33.21 37.80
C ASP A 179 -8.38 32.84 36.56
N ALA A 180 -8.98 33.85 35.94
CA ALA A 180 -9.88 33.68 34.81
C ALA A 180 -9.19 33.10 33.57
N ALA A 181 -7.99 33.60 33.25
CA ALA A 181 -7.25 33.17 32.06
C ALA A 181 -6.80 31.72 32.20
N LYS A 182 -6.33 31.34 33.39
CA LYS A 182 -5.93 29.95 33.67
C LYS A 182 -7.12 28.99 33.65
N ALA A 183 -8.29 29.42 34.14
CA ALA A 183 -9.50 28.61 34.12
C ALA A 183 -9.98 28.35 32.69
N GLU A 184 -10.05 29.38 31.85
CA GLU A 184 -10.43 29.22 30.44
C GLU A 184 -9.46 28.29 29.69
N ALA A 185 -8.15 28.51 29.85
CA ALA A 185 -7.14 27.64 29.25
C ALA A 185 -7.29 26.17 29.70
N SER A 186 -7.57 25.95 30.98
CA SER A 186 -7.80 24.61 31.52
C SER A 186 -9.06 23.96 30.95
N LEU A 187 -10.17 24.71 30.80
CA LEU A 187 -11.39 24.22 30.17
C LEU A 187 -11.13 23.78 28.73
N ARG A 188 -10.48 24.62 27.92
CA ARG A 188 -10.12 24.30 26.54
C ARG A 188 -9.22 23.06 26.46
N GLU A 189 -8.20 22.99 27.31
CA GLU A 189 -7.30 21.85 27.36
C GLU A 189 -8.04 20.55 27.71
N GLN A 190 -8.89 20.55 28.74
CA GLN A 190 -9.63 19.35 29.14
C GLN A 190 -10.68 18.95 28.12
N LEU A 191 -11.42 19.91 27.55
CA LEU A 191 -12.41 19.63 26.51
C LEU A 191 -11.75 19.17 25.20
N GLY A 192 -10.51 19.56 24.90
CA GLY A 192 -9.80 19.13 23.69
C GLY A 192 -9.32 17.66 23.66
N ARG A 193 -9.43 16.92 24.76
CA ARG A 193 -8.82 15.58 24.92
C ARG A 193 -9.67 14.44 24.33
N PHE A 194 -9.73 14.36 23.01
CA PHE A 194 -10.42 13.30 22.24
C PHE A 194 -9.49 12.32 21.50
N GLY A 195 -8.17 12.37 21.72
CA GLY A 195 -7.19 11.64 20.88
C GLY A 195 -7.31 10.11 20.83
N ALA A 196 -7.97 9.48 21.80
CA ALA A 196 -8.25 8.04 21.80
C ALA A 196 -9.51 7.64 20.99
N THR A 197 -10.28 8.62 20.52
CA THR A 197 -11.55 8.45 19.79
C THR A 197 -11.35 8.65 18.30
N ILE A 198 -12.37 8.45 17.47
CA ILE A 198 -12.32 8.73 16.03
C ILE A 198 -12.46 10.23 15.69
N PHE A 199 -12.57 11.11 16.68
CA PHE A 199 -12.83 12.53 16.47
C PHE A 199 -11.58 13.40 16.63
N ALA A 200 -11.53 14.50 15.90
CA ALA A 200 -10.53 15.55 16.02
C ALA A 200 -11.24 16.88 16.29
N VAL A 201 -10.91 17.53 17.40
CA VAL A 201 -11.51 18.82 17.76
C VAL A 201 -10.99 19.90 16.84
N HIS A 202 -11.91 20.58 16.16
CA HIS A 202 -11.63 21.75 15.32
C HIS A 202 -11.72 23.03 16.13
N ASP A 203 -12.74 23.17 16.97
CA ASP A 203 -12.93 24.35 17.81
C ASP A 203 -13.67 24.02 19.11
N ILE A 204 -13.48 24.87 20.12
CA ILE A 204 -14.12 24.78 21.42
C ILE A 204 -14.71 26.16 21.75
N ALA A 205 -16.04 26.25 21.75
CA ALA A 205 -16.78 27.42 22.16
C ALA A 205 -17.12 27.31 23.66
N LEU A 206 -16.82 28.38 24.41
CA LEU A 206 -17.15 28.50 25.83
C LEU A 206 -18.17 29.63 25.99
N GLN A 207 -19.41 29.29 26.30
CA GLN A 207 -20.50 30.25 26.53
C GLN A 207 -20.84 30.27 28.02
N LEU A 208 -20.00 30.98 28.78
CA LEU A 208 -20.09 31.09 30.23
C LEU A 208 -20.23 32.56 30.62
N SER A 209 -21.07 32.89 31.61
CA SER A 209 -21.23 34.28 32.06
C SER A 209 -20.03 34.80 32.85
N GLU A 210 -19.31 33.88 33.50
CA GLU A 210 -18.20 34.15 34.41
C GLU A 210 -17.11 33.08 34.22
N PRO A 211 -15.86 33.32 34.66
CA PRO A 211 -14.79 32.34 34.59
C PRO A 211 -14.99 31.26 35.66
N TRP A 212 -15.79 30.25 35.34
CA TRP A 212 -16.09 29.15 36.25
C TRP A 212 -14.94 28.15 36.36
N PHE A 213 -14.69 27.68 37.58
CA PHE A 213 -13.83 26.53 37.85
C PHE A 213 -14.67 25.24 37.75
N VAL A 214 -14.26 24.34 36.84
CA VAL A 214 -14.85 23.02 36.70
C VAL A 214 -13.78 21.96 36.92
N PRO A 215 -13.97 21.02 37.87
CA PRO A 215 -13.01 19.95 38.10
C PRO A 215 -12.79 19.09 36.85
N ALA A 216 -11.55 18.67 36.60
CA ALA A 216 -11.21 17.81 35.46
C ALA A 216 -11.99 16.47 35.46
N SER A 217 -12.30 15.92 36.64
CA SER A 217 -13.13 14.71 36.75
C SER A 217 -14.54 14.91 36.20
N VAL A 218 -15.14 16.07 36.46
CA VAL A 218 -16.47 16.46 35.98
C VAL A 218 -16.44 16.64 34.46
N LEU A 219 -15.46 17.37 33.93
CA LEU A 219 -15.28 17.54 32.48
C LEU A 219 -15.04 16.21 31.76
N ASN A 220 -14.28 15.30 32.37
CA ASN A 220 -14.03 13.97 31.80
C ASN A 220 -15.29 13.09 31.79
N ALA A 221 -16.16 13.20 32.78
CA ALA A 221 -17.46 12.52 32.76
C ALA A 221 -18.36 13.12 31.68
N LEU A 222 -18.55 14.44 31.70
CA LEU A 222 -19.36 15.19 30.74
C LEU A 222 -18.95 14.91 29.28
N ARG A 223 -17.63 14.88 29.00
CA ARG A 223 -17.10 14.55 27.68
C ARG A 223 -17.40 13.12 27.25
N ARG A 224 -17.30 12.14 28.16
CA ARG A 224 -17.60 10.73 27.85
C ARG A 224 -19.08 10.55 27.54
N ASP A 225 -19.95 11.18 28.31
CA ASP A 225 -21.39 11.03 28.18
C ASP A 225 -21.89 11.72 26.89
N ALA A 226 -21.42 12.95 26.61
CA ALA A 226 -21.76 13.65 25.37
C ALA A 226 -21.22 12.93 24.12
N LEU A 227 -20.05 12.30 24.23
CA LEU A 227 -19.48 11.51 23.14
C LEU A 227 -20.29 10.24 22.88
N ALA A 228 -20.74 9.54 23.93
CA ALA A 228 -21.59 8.37 23.79
C ALA A 228 -22.92 8.72 23.10
N ASP A 229 -23.58 9.80 23.51
CA ASP A 229 -24.81 10.28 22.86
C ASP A 229 -24.57 10.66 21.39
N LEU A 230 -23.42 11.28 21.08
CA LEU A 230 -23.03 11.59 19.70
C LEU A 230 -22.85 10.32 18.87
N GLU A 231 -22.16 9.31 19.40
CA GLU A 231 -21.95 8.03 18.71
C GLU A 231 -23.27 7.30 18.44
N ASP A 232 -24.21 7.33 19.39
CA ASP A 232 -25.56 6.79 19.24
C ASP A 232 -26.39 7.57 18.20
N CYS A 233 -26.26 8.89 18.18
CA CYS A 233 -26.85 9.76 17.17
C CYS A 233 -26.33 9.42 15.76
N ARG A 234 -25.00 9.30 15.61
CA ARG A 234 -24.36 8.89 14.36
C ARG A 234 -24.83 7.51 13.90
N ALA A 235 -24.92 6.53 14.81
CA ALA A 235 -25.35 5.18 14.49
C ALA A 235 -26.81 5.15 13.98
N ARG A 236 -27.70 5.94 14.62
CA ARG A 236 -29.10 6.09 14.18
C ARG A 236 -29.24 6.77 12.82
N ASN A 237 -28.41 7.79 12.56
CA ASN A 237 -28.45 8.55 11.31
C ASN A 237 -27.65 7.90 10.18
N PHE A 238 -26.97 6.78 10.44
CA PHE A 238 -26.19 6.09 9.43
C PHE A 238 -27.09 5.51 8.33
N ALA A 239 -27.15 6.19 7.19
CA ALA A 239 -27.81 5.71 5.99
C ALA A 239 -26.84 4.87 5.14
N ARG A 240 -27.12 3.58 5.01
CA ARG A 240 -26.35 2.71 4.10
C ARG A 240 -26.58 3.16 2.66
N LEU A 241 -25.49 3.38 1.93
CA LEU A 241 -25.54 3.63 0.49
C LEU A 241 -26.31 2.51 -0.20
N GLN A 242 -27.37 2.88 -0.91
CA GLN A 242 -28.17 1.94 -1.67
C GLN A 242 -27.35 1.39 -2.83
N ARG A 243 -27.58 0.12 -3.17
CA ARG A 243 -26.97 -0.47 -4.36
C ARG A 243 -27.41 0.33 -5.59
N ALA A 244 -26.49 0.55 -6.53
CA ALA A 244 -26.84 1.13 -7.82
C ALA A 244 -27.98 0.32 -8.48
N VAL A 245 -28.89 1.03 -9.14
CA VAL A 245 -29.97 0.40 -9.92
C VAL A 245 -29.31 -0.31 -11.12
N PRO A 246 -29.57 -1.62 -11.32
CA PRO A 246 -29.08 -2.33 -12.50
C PRO A 246 -29.58 -1.69 -13.80
N VAL A 247 -28.77 -1.76 -14.85
CA VAL A 247 -29.17 -1.30 -16.20
C VAL A 247 -30.18 -2.28 -16.79
N GLU A 248 -31.26 -1.76 -17.36
CA GLU A 248 -32.32 -2.54 -18.02
C GLU A 248 -32.52 -2.06 -19.48
N PRO A 249 -32.46 -2.97 -20.48
CA PRO A 249 -32.16 -4.39 -20.34
C PRO A 249 -30.69 -4.66 -19.96
N PRO A 250 -30.37 -5.86 -19.44
CA PRO A 250 -29.00 -6.25 -19.13
C PRO A 250 -28.06 -6.06 -20.34
N VAL A 251 -26.88 -5.49 -20.10
CA VAL A 251 -25.87 -5.27 -21.16
C VAL A 251 -25.39 -6.61 -21.70
N PRO A 252 -25.44 -6.89 -23.01
CA PRO A 252 -24.98 -8.17 -23.55
C PRO A 252 -23.51 -8.46 -23.22
N TYR A 253 -23.20 -9.70 -22.86
CA TYR A 253 -21.82 -10.18 -22.76
C TYR A 253 -21.19 -10.19 -24.17
N PRO A 254 -19.88 -9.91 -24.32
CA PRO A 254 -19.25 -9.82 -25.64
C PRO A 254 -19.34 -11.08 -26.48
N ASP A 255 -19.31 -12.25 -25.84
CA ASP A 255 -19.39 -13.56 -26.46
C ASP A 255 -20.73 -14.23 -26.15
N ASP A 256 -21.26 -15.06 -27.04
CA ASP A 256 -22.50 -15.81 -26.80
C ASP A 256 -22.27 -17.27 -26.41
N THR A 257 -21.00 -17.69 -26.29
CA THR A 257 -20.57 -19.01 -25.82
C THR A 257 -19.39 -18.89 -24.86
N LEU A 258 -19.45 -19.60 -23.74
CA LEU A 258 -18.37 -19.72 -22.78
C LEU A 258 -17.98 -21.19 -22.65
N SER A 259 -16.70 -21.50 -22.88
CA SER A 259 -16.15 -22.81 -22.53
C SER A 259 -15.78 -22.87 -21.05
N PHE A 260 -15.16 -23.96 -20.60
CA PHE A 260 -14.62 -24.11 -19.24
C PHE A 260 -13.69 -22.94 -18.81
N LEU A 261 -13.09 -22.22 -19.78
CA LEU A 261 -12.27 -21.03 -19.54
C LEU A 261 -13.08 -19.83 -19.00
N GLY A 262 -14.41 -19.83 -19.15
CA GLY A 262 -15.31 -18.85 -18.55
C GLY A 262 -15.46 -18.99 -17.03
N ASN A 263 -14.93 -20.08 -16.45
CA ASN A 263 -14.92 -20.37 -15.01
C ASN A 263 -16.31 -20.25 -14.35
N VAL A 264 -17.34 -20.76 -15.03
CA VAL A 264 -18.72 -20.77 -14.52
C VAL A 264 -18.92 -21.98 -13.61
N PHE A 265 -18.62 -21.81 -12.32
CA PHE A 265 -18.61 -22.93 -11.36
C PHE A 265 -19.97 -23.18 -10.66
N ASN A 266 -20.86 -22.19 -10.61
CA ASN A 266 -22.11 -22.31 -9.86
C ASN A 266 -23.32 -21.69 -10.58
N GLN A 267 -24.51 -22.06 -10.13
CA GLN A 267 -25.77 -21.63 -10.76
C GLN A 267 -25.92 -20.10 -10.81
N LYS A 268 -25.44 -19.36 -9.81
CA LYS A 268 -25.55 -17.88 -9.83
C LYS A 268 -24.70 -17.25 -10.92
N ALA A 269 -23.52 -17.80 -11.18
CA ALA A 269 -22.67 -17.37 -12.28
C ALA A 269 -23.31 -17.74 -13.62
N HIS A 270 -23.84 -18.96 -13.74
CA HIS A 270 -24.58 -19.40 -14.94
C HIS A 270 -25.75 -18.47 -15.25
N ASP A 271 -26.63 -18.21 -14.28
CA ASP A 271 -27.80 -17.34 -14.44
C ASP A 271 -27.41 -15.89 -14.81
N PHE A 272 -26.26 -15.42 -14.32
CA PHE A 272 -25.71 -14.12 -14.71
C PHE A 272 -25.38 -14.11 -16.20
N TYR A 273 -24.60 -15.07 -16.71
CA TYR A 273 -24.23 -15.11 -18.12
C TYR A 273 -25.43 -15.31 -19.04
N VAL A 274 -26.39 -16.16 -18.68
CA VAL A 274 -27.65 -16.30 -19.43
C VAL A 274 -28.42 -14.99 -19.50
N ARG A 275 -28.54 -14.26 -18.36
CA ARG A 275 -29.18 -12.93 -18.33
C ARG A 275 -28.48 -11.94 -19.27
N HIS A 276 -27.18 -12.08 -19.44
CA HIS A 276 -26.36 -11.26 -20.33
C HIS A 276 -26.26 -11.83 -21.77
N GLY A 277 -27.12 -12.78 -22.15
CA GLY A 277 -27.27 -13.24 -23.53
C GLY A 277 -26.34 -14.37 -23.96
N VAL A 278 -25.55 -14.94 -23.05
CA VAL A 278 -24.74 -16.14 -23.33
C VAL A 278 -25.67 -17.35 -23.45
N LYS A 279 -25.49 -18.15 -24.51
CA LYS A 279 -26.38 -19.25 -24.88
C LYS A 279 -25.83 -20.62 -24.51
N VAL A 280 -24.52 -20.79 -24.65
CA VAL A 280 -23.81 -22.03 -24.31
C VAL A 280 -22.80 -21.70 -23.23
N ILE A 281 -22.88 -22.42 -22.12
CA ILE A 281 -22.04 -22.19 -20.96
C ILE A 281 -21.57 -23.56 -20.47
N ASP A 282 -20.32 -23.89 -20.76
CA ASP A 282 -19.69 -25.10 -20.23
C ASP A 282 -19.32 -24.89 -18.77
N ALA A 283 -19.30 -25.98 -17.99
CA ALA A 283 -18.91 -25.93 -16.59
C ALA A 283 -17.43 -25.52 -16.45
N ALA A 284 -17.12 -24.82 -15.36
CA ALA A 284 -15.73 -24.57 -15.00
C ALA A 284 -14.93 -25.88 -14.93
N TYR A 285 -13.64 -25.83 -15.22
CA TYR A 285 -12.76 -27.01 -15.22
C TYR A 285 -12.79 -27.77 -13.89
N GLU A 286 -12.90 -27.05 -12.77
CA GLU A 286 -13.01 -27.60 -11.41
C GLU A 286 -14.30 -28.38 -11.14
N ALA A 287 -15.29 -28.31 -12.02
CA ALA A 287 -16.48 -29.17 -11.96
C ALA A 287 -16.18 -30.61 -12.42
N HIS A 288 -14.98 -30.87 -12.96
CA HIS A 288 -14.53 -32.19 -13.41
C HIS A 288 -15.39 -32.81 -14.52
N GLU A 289 -16.02 -31.98 -15.36
CA GLU A 289 -16.84 -32.42 -16.50
C GLU A 289 -16.04 -32.54 -17.81
N GLU A 290 -14.84 -31.95 -17.86
CA GLU A 290 -13.93 -32.05 -19.01
C GLU A 290 -12.90 -33.17 -18.81
N GLU A 291 -12.95 -34.18 -19.68
CA GLU A 291 -12.02 -35.32 -19.65
C GLU A 291 -10.83 -35.10 -20.60
N GLY A 292 -9.61 -35.34 -20.13
CA GLY A 292 -8.40 -35.38 -20.97
C GLY A 292 -7.47 -34.17 -20.85
N GLU A 293 -6.63 -33.96 -21.86
CA GLU A 293 -5.68 -32.83 -21.92
C GLU A 293 -6.39 -31.57 -22.41
N VAL A 294 -6.62 -30.62 -21.50
CA VAL A 294 -7.23 -29.32 -21.83
C VAL A 294 -6.23 -28.18 -21.70
N SER A 295 -6.55 -27.06 -22.36
CA SER A 295 -5.76 -25.84 -22.22
C SER A 295 -5.92 -25.25 -20.81
N LEU A 296 -4.88 -25.36 -19.97
CA LEU A 296 -4.91 -24.79 -18.62
C LEU A 296 -4.94 -23.25 -18.61
N MET A 297 -4.16 -22.62 -19.49
CA MET A 297 -4.03 -21.16 -19.52
C MET A 297 -3.67 -20.70 -20.92
N ILE A 298 -4.34 -19.63 -21.38
CA ILE A 298 -3.99 -18.92 -22.60
C ILE A 298 -3.41 -17.56 -22.20
N THR A 299 -2.14 -17.34 -22.52
CA THR A 299 -1.44 -16.08 -22.23
C THR A 299 -1.07 -15.38 -23.55
N LYS A 300 -1.13 -14.04 -23.56
CA LYS A 300 -0.67 -13.26 -24.73
C LYS A 300 0.86 -13.29 -24.85
N HIS A 301 1.56 -13.60 -23.78
CA HIS A 301 3.01 -13.71 -23.78
C HIS A 301 3.44 -14.97 -24.55
N CYS A 302 4.40 -14.81 -25.45
CA CYS A 302 4.86 -15.91 -26.30
C CYS A 302 6.31 -16.22 -25.96
N VAL A 303 6.54 -17.34 -25.26
CA VAL A 303 7.89 -17.77 -24.86
C VAL A 303 8.84 -17.86 -26.06
N ARG A 304 8.33 -18.36 -27.20
CA ARG A 304 9.10 -18.42 -28.45
C ARG A 304 9.54 -17.05 -28.93
N PHE A 305 8.71 -16.02 -28.80
CA PHE A 305 9.08 -14.66 -29.16
C PHE A 305 10.22 -14.16 -28.25
N SER A 306 10.08 -14.32 -26.94
CA SER A 306 11.12 -13.89 -25.98
C SER A 306 12.43 -14.65 -26.09
N MET A 307 12.41 -15.91 -26.56
CA MET A 307 13.63 -16.68 -26.81
C MET A 307 14.20 -16.48 -28.23
N SER A 308 13.70 -15.50 -29.01
CA SER A 308 14.09 -15.30 -30.41
C SER A 308 13.83 -16.51 -31.33
N LEU A 309 12.87 -17.36 -30.96
CA LEU A 309 12.42 -18.56 -31.68
C LEU A 309 11.07 -18.37 -32.38
N CYS A 310 10.72 -17.12 -32.73
CA CYS A 310 9.46 -16.80 -33.39
C CYS A 310 9.52 -17.06 -34.91
N PRO A 311 8.75 -18.03 -35.45
CA PRO A 311 8.75 -18.30 -36.90
C PRO A 311 8.24 -17.10 -37.72
N LYS A 312 7.40 -16.24 -37.12
CA LYS A 312 6.89 -15.04 -37.79
C LYS A 312 7.98 -14.00 -38.02
N GLN A 313 8.95 -13.87 -37.11
CA GLN A 313 10.10 -12.97 -37.27
C GLN A 313 11.16 -13.53 -38.23
N ALA A 314 11.32 -14.85 -38.28
CA ALA A 314 12.27 -15.50 -39.19
C ALA A 314 11.82 -15.54 -40.66
N LYS A 315 10.58 -15.15 -40.96
CA LYS A 315 10.02 -15.16 -42.31
C LYS A 315 10.69 -14.07 -43.17
N GLY A 316 11.41 -14.47 -44.22
CA GLY A 316 12.08 -13.54 -45.14
C GLY A 316 13.52 -13.18 -44.75
N VAL A 317 14.05 -13.74 -43.65
CA VAL A 317 15.45 -13.56 -43.25
C VAL A 317 16.31 -14.66 -43.88
N THR A 318 17.18 -14.27 -44.80
CA THR A 318 18.08 -15.18 -45.53
C THR A 318 18.98 -15.94 -44.54
N GLY A 319 18.94 -17.28 -44.59
CA GLY A 319 19.76 -18.16 -43.73
C GLY A 319 19.06 -18.74 -42.49
N VAL A 320 17.92 -18.16 -42.06
CA VAL A 320 17.14 -18.63 -40.89
C VAL A 320 15.71 -19.05 -41.27
N GLN A 321 15.28 -18.71 -42.49
CA GLN A 321 13.97 -19.10 -43.01
C GLN A 321 13.86 -20.63 -43.13
N GLY A 322 12.92 -21.22 -42.38
CA GLY A 322 12.63 -22.66 -42.39
C GLY A 322 13.33 -23.49 -41.31
N THR A 323 14.30 -22.94 -40.58
CA THR A 323 14.96 -23.63 -39.45
C THR A 323 14.16 -23.52 -38.15
N ILE A 324 13.43 -22.43 -37.93
CA ILE A 324 12.60 -22.21 -36.74
C ILE A 324 11.14 -22.62 -37.04
N LYS A 325 10.73 -23.80 -36.57
CA LYS A 325 9.37 -24.36 -36.76
C LYS A 325 8.48 -24.17 -35.54
N ALA A 326 7.19 -23.96 -35.73
CA ALA A 326 6.17 -23.75 -34.69
C ALA A 326 5.79 -25.02 -33.88
N GLU A 327 6.77 -25.80 -33.43
CA GLU A 327 6.57 -26.99 -32.60
C GLU A 327 6.29 -26.63 -31.12
N PRO A 328 5.58 -27.48 -30.36
CA PRO A 328 5.33 -27.25 -28.93
C PRO A 328 6.65 -27.17 -28.15
N LEU A 329 6.72 -26.24 -27.19
CA LEU A 329 7.79 -26.23 -26.19
C LEU A 329 7.34 -27.11 -25.02
N MET A 330 8.18 -28.07 -24.63
CA MET A 330 7.93 -28.94 -23.47
C MET A 330 8.85 -28.56 -22.32
N LEU A 331 8.27 -28.42 -21.13
CA LEU A 331 9.03 -28.35 -19.88
C LEU A 331 9.37 -29.78 -19.46
N ILE A 332 10.65 -30.13 -19.50
CA ILE A 332 11.14 -31.42 -19.03
C ILE A 332 11.62 -31.22 -17.58
N ASN A 333 10.89 -31.78 -16.62
CA ASN A 333 11.22 -31.64 -15.20
C ASN A 333 12.01 -32.87 -14.73
N GLY A 334 13.33 -32.72 -14.58
CA GLY A 334 14.25 -33.81 -14.23
C GLY A 334 14.73 -34.63 -15.44
N LYS A 335 15.88 -35.30 -15.28
CA LYS A 335 16.42 -36.24 -16.29
C LYS A 335 15.49 -37.41 -16.53
#